data_AF-A0A968B5Y2-F1
#
_entry.id   AF-A0A968B5Y2-F1
#
_cell.length_a   1.000
_cell.length_b   1.000
_cell.length_c   1.000
_cell.angle_alpha   90.00
_cell.angle_beta   90.00
_cell.angle_gamma   90.00
#
_symmetry.space_group_name_H-M   'P 1'
#
loop_
_entity.id
_entity.type
_entity.pdbx_description
1 polymer ?
#
loop_
_entity_poly.entity_id
_entity_poly.type
_entity_poly.pdbx_seq_one_letter_code
_entity_poly.pdbx_strand_id
1 'polypeptide(L)'
;MGITKKIKSTSLCKSVWILFCVLAVSSDVEAANSASVKKLFANPPRQYSSGPLWVWNDMLTEEQIVSTMRDLAGQKVKQVFVHPRPGLMTPYLSADWFRLWKVALKEAERLDMNVWIYDENSYPSGFAGGLVPDAMPESRGRGLHIREERRPPKLSDDIIAVYRPADKGYENVTEAIRSGEKMPEAKYLVASVRRAGNSPWHGGRCYVDLLYPGVTEKFLEITMEAYRREVGHEFGKRIPGAFTDEPQLRPAGGIPWTDDLPQVFEKRWGYKLTDHLPSLTRPIGDWKRIRHNYFQVLLEMFIERWGKPFYEFCERNDLDFTGHYWEHEWPNCIGVPDNMAMAAWQQCPGIDTLMNQYREDTHAQFG
;
A
#
# COMPACT_ATOMS: atom_id res chain seq x y z
N MET A 1 -80.43 34.60 6.09
CA MET A 1 -81.73 33.90 6.07
C MET A 1 -81.44 32.47 5.63
N GLY A 2 -81.75 31.45 6.45
CA GLY A 2 -81.12 30.11 6.36
C GLY A 2 -79.71 30.09 6.98
N ILE A 3 -79.28 29.21 7.90
CA ILE A 3 -79.91 28.07 8.63
C ILE A 3 -80.29 26.87 7.73
N THR A 4 -79.87 25.62 7.94
CA THR A 4 -78.81 24.92 8.74
C THR A 4 -78.51 23.57 8.03
N LYS A 5 -77.59 22.63 8.35
CA LYS A 5 -76.76 22.23 9.53
C LYS A 5 -75.36 21.76 8.98
N LYS A 6 -74.46 20.96 9.58
CA LYS A 6 -74.37 20.05 10.76
C LYS A 6 -72.99 20.24 11.45
N ILE A 7 -72.97 20.48 12.78
CA ILE A 7 -72.57 19.54 13.87
C ILE A 7 -71.05 19.50 14.18
N LYS A 8 -70.72 19.89 15.44
CA LYS A 8 -69.74 19.38 16.43
C LYS A 8 -68.45 18.64 15.95
N SER A 9 -67.30 18.74 16.62
CA SER A 9 -67.04 19.11 18.02
C SER A 9 -65.65 19.73 18.25
N THR A 10 -65.56 20.50 19.33
CA THR A 10 -64.38 21.13 19.93
C THR A 10 -63.16 20.25 20.20
N SER A 11 -61.99 20.88 19.96
CA SER A 11 -60.81 20.99 20.84
C SER A 11 -59.80 19.84 21.05
N LEU A 12 -58.53 20.27 21.05
CA LEU A 12 -57.39 19.76 21.83
C LEU A 12 -57.01 18.28 21.72
N CYS A 13 -55.99 18.01 20.89
CA CYS A 13 -54.86 17.18 21.33
C CYS A 13 -53.55 17.62 20.64
N LYS A 14 -52.78 18.49 21.29
CA LYS A 14 -51.37 18.75 20.92
C LYS A 14 -50.49 17.66 21.55
N SER A 15 -50.49 16.43 21.01
CA SER A 15 -49.68 15.35 21.62
C SER A 15 -49.37 14.14 20.72
N VAL A 16 -49.28 14.31 19.39
CA VAL A 16 -48.81 13.26 18.47
C VAL A 16 -47.81 13.87 17.48
N TRP A 17 -46.61 13.26 17.40
CA TRP A 17 -45.49 13.44 16.44
C TRP A 17 -44.07 13.31 17.06
N ILE A 18 -43.95 12.91 18.33
CA ILE A 18 -42.66 12.51 18.95
C ILE A 18 -42.79 11.11 19.59
N LEU A 19 -42.90 10.06 18.77
CA LEU A 19 -42.84 8.67 19.26
C LEU A 19 -42.47 7.62 18.18
N PHE A 20 -41.56 7.92 17.25
CA PHE A 20 -41.14 6.95 16.22
C PHE A 20 -39.64 6.98 15.85
N CYS A 21 -38.80 7.50 16.74
CA CYS A 21 -37.33 7.56 16.56
C CYS A 21 -36.53 6.97 17.74
N VAL A 22 -37.12 6.02 18.48
CA VAL A 22 -36.43 5.25 19.55
C VAL A 22 -36.66 3.75 19.35
N LEU A 23 -36.34 3.28 18.15
CA LEU A 23 -36.00 1.88 17.84
C LEU A 23 -34.69 1.84 17.02
N ALA A 24 -33.74 2.70 17.38
CA ALA A 24 -32.35 2.49 17.04
C ALA A 24 -31.87 1.25 17.82
N VAL A 25 -31.24 0.31 17.13
CA VAL A 25 -30.88 -0.99 17.70
C VAL A 25 -29.83 -0.80 18.81
N SER A 26 -30.26 -0.94 20.06
CA SER A 26 -29.35 -1.28 21.15
C SER A 26 -28.90 -2.72 20.94
N SER A 27 -27.82 -2.88 20.16
CA SER A 27 -27.01 -4.09 20.23
C SER A 27 -26.41 -4.11 21.63
N ASP A 28 -27.00 -4.89 22.54
CA ASP A 28 -26.50 -5.04 23.90
C ASP A 28 -25.13 -5.72 23.84
N VAL A 29 -24.07 -4.91 23.81
CA VAL A 29 -22.68 -5.35 23.95
C VAL A 29 -22.50 -5.74 25.42
N GLU A 30 -23.02 -6.91 25.76
CA GLU A 30 -23.02 -7.45 27.11
C GLU A 30 -21.57 -7.55 27.60
N ALA A 31 -21.23 -6.75 28.60
CA ALA A 31 -19.86 -6.60 29.07
C ALA A 31 -19.30 -7.96 29.50
N ALA A 32 -18.20 -8.40 28.86
CA ALA A 32 -17.68 -9.75 29.00
C ALA A 32 -17.35 -10.09 30.46
N ASN A 33 -18.24 -10.87 31.09
CA ASN A 33 -18.12 -11.20 32.50
C ASN A 33 -16.84 -12.02 32.77
N SER A 34 -16.31 -11.94 33.99
CA SER A 34 -15.01 -12.55 34.31
C SER A 34 -14.97 -14.08 34.17
N ALA A 35 -16.11 -14.76 34.03
CA ALA A 35 -16.16 -16.19 33.74
C ALA A 35 -16.03 -16.49 32.24
N SER A 36 -16.64 -15.70 31.35
CA SER A 36 -16.45 -15.85 29.90
C SER A 36 -15.02 -15.52 29.47
N VAL A 37 -14.43 -14.45 30.02
CA VAL A 37 -13.02 -14.08 29.77
C VAL A 37 -12.07 -15.18 30.24
N LYS A 38 -12.27 -15.77 31.43
CA LYS A 38 -11.47 -16.91 31.91
C LYS A 38 -11.59 -18.14 31.00
N LYS A 39 -12.78 -18.43 30.49
CA LYS A 39 -13.01 -19.54 29.55
C LYS A 39 -12.32 -19.31 28.21
N LEU A 40 -12.36 -18.08 27.69
CA LEU A 40 -11.67 -17.67 26.48
C LEU A 40 -10.14 -17.77 26.63
N PHE A 41 -9.60 -17.26 27.73
CA PHE A 41 -8.16 -17.29 28.00
C PHE A 41 -7.61 -18.73 28.19
N ALA A 42 -8.40 -19.62 28.79
CA ALA A 42 -7.99 -21.01 29.01
C ALA A 42 -7.97 -21.88 27.74
N ASN A 43 -8.75 -21.51 26.71
CA ASN A 43 -8.76 -22.18 25.41
C ASN A 43 -9.18 -21.17 24.32
N PRO A 44 -8.25 -20.30 23.87
CA PRO A 44 -8.56 -19.29 22.87
C PRO A 44 -8.80 -19.93 21.49
N PRO A 45 -9.73 -19.40 20.68
CA PRO A 45 -9.93 -19.86 19.31
C PRO A 45 -8.78 -19.38 18.41
N ARG A 46 -8.66 -20.01 17.23
CA ARG A 46 -7.51 -19.90 16.31
C ARG A 46 -7.06 -18.48 15.96
N GLN A 47 -7.95 -17.49 15.98
CA GLN A 47 -7.65 -16.08 15.69
C GLN A 47 -6.61 -15.46 16.63
N TYR A 48 -6.50 -15.97 17.86
CA TYR A 48 -5.53 -15.48 18.87
C TYR A 48 -4.23 -16.29 18.91
N SER A 49 -4.06 -17.28 18.02
CA SER A 49 -2.78 -17.99 17.86
C SER A 49 -1.81 -17.15 17.04
N SER A 50 -0.51 -17.24 17.35
CA SER A 50 0.56 -16.81 16.45
C SER A 50 0.38 -17.42 15.05
N GLY A 51 0.71 -16.64 14.02
CA GLY A 51 0.79 -17.07 12.63
C GLY A 51 2.17 -16.80 12.06
N PRO A 52 3.07 -17.80 11.98
CA PRO A 52 4.36 -17.61 11.33
C PRO A 52 4.22 -17.47 9.81
N LEU A 53 5.21 -16.80 9.21
CA LEU A 53 5.47 -16.84 7.77
C LEU A 53 5.90 -18.26 7.40
N TRP A 54 5.00 -19.02 6.78
CA TRP A 54 5.25 -20.36 6.28
C TRP A 54 5.79 -20.26 4.86
N VAL A 55 7.12 -20.35 4.76
CA VAL A 55 7.87 -20.17 3.51
C VAL A 55 7.59 -21.30 2.53
N TRP A 56 7.21 -20.92 1.31
CA TRP A 56 6.99 -21.77 0.14
C TRP A 56 8.08 -21.45 -0.89
N ASN A 57 9.13 -22.29 -0.99
CA ASN A 57 10.38 -21.93 -1.69
C ASN A 57 11.13 -23.11 -2.35
N ASP A 58 10.43 -24.18 -2.71
CA ASP A 58 10.99 -25.36 -3.38
C ASP A 58 9.93 -25.99 -4.32
N MET A 59 10.11 -27.23 -4.75
CA MET A 59 9.06 -28.08 -5.32
C MET A 59 8.17 -28.65 -4.22
N LEU A 60 6.94 -28.14 -4.12
CA LEU A 60 6.03 -28.45 -3.02
C LEU A 60 5.11 -29.64 -3.31
N THR A 61 4.96 -30.54 -2.33
CA THR A 61 4.07 -31.71 -2.40
C THR A 61 2.89 -31.62 -1.43
N GLU A 62 1.84 -32.42 -1.66
CA GLU A 62 0.67 -32.47 -0.78
C GLU A 62 1.02 -33.05 0.60
N GLU A 63 1.95 -34.00 0.65
CA GLU A 63 2.45 -34.63 1.87
C GLU A 63 3.19 -33.62 2.76
N GLN A 64 4.05 -32.77 2.18
CA GLN A 64 4.78 -31.71 2.90
C GLN A 64 3.82 -30.68 3.51
N ILE A 65 2.78 -30.30 2.77
CA ILE A 65 1.73 -29.39 3.25
C ILE A 65 1.00 -30.02 4.44
N VAL A 66 0.54 -31.26 4.28
CA VAL A 66 -0.24 -31.97 5.29
C VAL A 66 0.58 -32.29 6.54
N SER A 67 1.88 -32.64 6.42
CA SER A 67 2.75 -32.86 7.59
C SER A 67 3.01 -31.56 8.33
N THR A 68 3.45 -30.51 7.63
CA THR A 68 3.79 -29.21 8.25
C THR A 68 2.61 -28.63 9.03
N MET A 69 1.40 -28.67 8.46
CA MET A 69 0.22 -28.16 9.14
C MET A 69 -0.16 -29.00 10.37
N ARG A 70 0.02 -30.32 10.34
CA ARG A 70 -0.18 -31.20 11.51
C ARG A 70 0.83 -30.93 12.61
N ASP A 71 2.10 -30.75 12.27
CA ASP A 71 3.17 -30.50 13.23
C ASP A 71 2.98 -29.13 13.92
N LEU A 72 2.57 -28.10 13.17
CA LEU A 72 2.17 -26.80 13.71
C LEU A 72 0.92 -26.91 14.60
N ALA A 73 -0.13 -27.59 14.14
CA ALA A 73 -1.37 -27.77 14.90
C ALA A 73 -1.18 -28.57 16.20
N GLY A 74 -0.26 -29.55 16.21
CA GLY A 74 0.15 -30.29 17.39
C GLY A 74 0.82 -29.38 18.43
N GLN A 75 1.69 -28.49 17.97
CA GLN A 75 2.36 -27.45 18.75
C GLN A 75 1.46 -26.24 19.09
N LYS A 76 0.16 -26.31 18.80
CA LYS A 76 -0.86 -25.27 19.04
C LYS A 76 -0.71 -23.99 18.20
N VAL A 77 0.15 -23.99 17.19
CA VAL A 77 0.13 -22.95 16.14
C VAL A 77 -1.09 -23.21 15.25
N LYS A 78 -2.01 -22.24 15.19
CA LYS A 78 -3.30 -22.34 14.48
C LYS A 78 -3.48 -21.33 13.35
N GLN A 79 -2.47 -20.53 13.03
CA GLN A 79 -2.47 -19.66 11.85
C GLN A 79 -1.15 -19.87 11.08
N VAL A 80 -1.14 -19.60 9.78
CA VAL A 80 0.06 -19.54 8.93
C VAL A 80 -0.15 -18.49 7.84
N PHE A 81 0.90 -17.82 7.40
CA PHE A 81 0.92 -16.99 6.18
C PHE A 81 1.71 -17.72 5.11
N VAL A 82 1.10 -18.05 3.97
CA VAL A 82 1.79 -18.78 2.88
C VAL A 82 2.66 -17.80 2.08
N HIS A 83 3.98 -17.81 2.33
CA HIS A 83 4.92 -16.78 1.88
C HIS A 83 5.83 -17.30 0.75
N PRO A 84 5.67 -16.86 -0.51
CA PRO A 84 6.57 -17.23 -1.62
C PRO A 84 7.98 -16.63 -1.42
N ARG A 85 9.04 -17.45 -1.42
CA ARG A 85 10.45 -16.96 -1.32
C ARG A 85 11.33 -17.41 -2.51
N PRO A 86 12.48 -16.76 -2.74
CA PRO A 86 13.44 -17.21 -3.75
C PRO A 86 13.84 -18.68 -3.53
N GLY A 87 13.80 -19.45 -4.61
CA GLY A 87 13.91 -20.91 -4.60
C GLY A 87 12.63 -21.61 -5.09
N LEU A 88 11.46 -20.96 -4.95
CA LEU A 88 10.16 -21.50 -5.35
C LEU A 88 10.16 -22.11 -6.76
N MET A 89 9.97 -23.43 -6.85
CA MET A 89 9.90 -24.16 -8.12
C MET A 89 8.47 -24.29 -8.65
N THR A 90 7.47 -24.38 -7.76
CA THR A 90 6.05 -24.36 -8.13
C THR A 90 5.66 -22.94 -8.59
N PRO A 91 5.31 -22.70 -9.87
CA PRO A 91 5.14 -21.33 -10.36
C PRO A 91 4.02 -20.59 -9.63
N TYR A 92 4.30 -19.38 -9.16
CA TYR A 92 3.37 -18.52 -8.43
C TYR A 92 2.06 -18.30 -9.23
N LEU A 93 0.92 -18.37 -8.55
CA LEU A 93 -0.44 -18.23 -9.13
C LEU A 93 -0.80 -19.26 -10.23
N SER A 94 -0.02 -20.33 -10.40
CA SER A 94 -0.34 -21.42 -11.34
C SER A 94 -1.48 -22.34 -10.86
N ALA A 95 -1.96 -23.22 -11.73
CA ALA A 95 -2.93 -24.26 -11.36
C ALA A 95 -2.40 -25.18 -10.24
N ASP A 96 -1.10 -25.49 -10.20
CA ASP A 96 -0.49 -26.26 -9.12
C ASP A 96 -0.35 -25.47 -7.83
N TRP A 97 -0.02 -24.17 -7.90
CA TRP A 97 -0.06 -23.27 -6.74
C TRP A 97 -1.45 -23.31 -6.08
N PHE A 98 -2.51 -23.16 -6.88
CA PHE A 98 -3.87 -23.18 -6.37
C PHE A 98 -4.39 -24.58 -5.99
N ARG A 99 -3.87 -25.66 -6.58
CA ARG A 99 -4.12 -27.05 -6.10
C ARG A 99 -3.57 -27.21 -4.67
N LEU A 100 -2.31 -26.82 -4.45
CA LEU A 100 -1.65 -26.91 -3.15
C LEU A 100 -2.32 -26.04 -2.08
N TRP A 101 -2.78 -24.83 -2.44
CA TRP A 101 -3.62 -24.00 -1.57
C TRP A 101 -4.93 -24.70 -1.16
N LYS A 102 -5.61 -25.38 -2.09
CA LYS A 102 -6.84 -26.14 -1.79
C LYS A 102 -6.58 -27.34 -0.88
N VAL A 103 -5.38 -27.94 -0.94
CA VAL A 103 -4.92 -28.96 0.03
C VAL A 103 -4.67 -28.35 1.40
N ALA A 104 -3.98 -27.20 1.48
CA ALA A 104 -3.71 -26.50 2.74
C ALA A 104 -5.01 -26.07 3.45
N LEU A 105 -5.98 -25.50 2.72
CA LEU A 105 -7.28 -25.10 3.27
C LEU A 105 -8.09 -26.30 3.78
N LYS A 106 -8.06 -27.43 3.07
CA LYS A 106 -8.72 -28.68 3.48
C LYS A 106 -8.12 -29.28 4.75
N GLU A 107 -6.81 -29.20 4.95
CA GLU A 107 -6.21 -29.64 6.21
C GLU A 107 -6.39 -28.57 7.32
N ALA A 108 -6.45 -27.28 6.98
CA ALA A 108 -6.81 -26.21 7.92
C ALA A 108 -8.22 -26.38 8.51
N GLU A 109 -9.20 -26.80 7.70
CA GLU A 109 -10.54 -27.15 8.18
C GLU A 109 -10.46 -28.26 9.24
N ARG A 110 -9.75 -29.36 8.94
CA ARG A 110 -9.60 -30.53 9.81
C ARG A 110 -8.85 -30.25 11.11
N LEU A 111 -7.93 -29.28 11.10
CA LEU A 111 -7.08 -28.92 12.23
C LEU A 111 -7.57 -27.68 13.01
N ASP A 112 -8.68 -27.07 12.59
CA ASP A 112 -9.15 -25.74 12.98
C ASP A 112 -8.06 -24.65 12.93
N MET A 113 -7.51 -24.41 11.74
CA MET A 113 -6.50 -23.39 11.47
C MET A 113 -7.02 -22.28 10.54
N ASN A 114 -6.27 -21.17 10.47
CA ASN A 114 -6.35 -20.15 9.42
C ASN A 114 -5.12 -20.24 8.49
N VAL A 115 -5.31 -19.91 7.22
CA VAL A 115 -4.27 -19.80 6.18
C VAL A 115 -4.41 -18.43 5.54
N TRP A 116 -3.49 -17.52 5.88
CA TRP A 116 -3.47 -16.15 5.39
C TRP A 116 -2.75 -16.04 4.05
N ILE A 117 -3.23 -15.13 3.20
CA ILE A 117 -2.54 -14.76 1.96
C ILE A 117 -1.34 -13.89 2.30
N TYR A 118 -0.25 -14.12 1.58
CA TYR A 118 0.84 -13.16 1.40
C TYR A 118 0.76 -12.70 -0.07
N ASP A 119 0.71 -11.39 -0.31
CA ASP A 119 0.23 -10.83 -1.58
C ASP A 119 1.23 -10.87 -2.75
N GLU A 120 2.52 -11.00 -2.46
CA GLU A 120 3.65 -10.84 -3.38
C GLU A 120 4.51 -12.11 -3.53
N ASN A 121 5.31 -12.20 -4.60
CA ASN A 121 6.38 -13.16 -4.77
C ASN A 121 7.71 -12.47 -5.17
N SER A 122 8.62 -12.09 -4.27
CA SER A 122 8.61 -12.37 -2.82
C SER A 122 8.35 -11.13 -1.98
N TYR A 123 9.02 -10.00 -2.22
CA TYR A 123 8.84 -8.72 -1.51
C TYR A 123 9.78 -7.68 -2.16
N PRO A 124 9.53 -6.37 -2.08
CA PRO A 124 8.36 -5.70 -1.50
C PRO A 124 7.14 -5.75 -2.42
N SER A 125 5.93 -5.63 -1.86
CA SER A 125 4.68 -5.78 -2.61
C SER A 125 4.48 -4.75 -3.73
N GLY A 126 3.86 -5.21 -4.82
CA GLY A 126 3.41 -4.39 -5.95
C GLY A 126 3.86 -4.86 -7.34
N PHE A 127 4.75 -5.84 -7.46
CA PHE A 127 5.28 -6.31 -8.74
C PHE A 127 4.83 -7.74 -9.14
N ALA A 128 4.19 -8.48 -8.23
CA ALA A 128 3.63 -9.83 -8.40
C ALA A 128 4.61 -10.82 -9.05
N GLY A 129 5.84 -10.94 -8.56
CA GLY A 129 6.87 -11.81 -9.13
C GLY A 129 7.35 -11.44 -10.53
N GLY A 130 7.05 -10.21 -10.97
CA GLY A 130 7.36 -9.67 -12.30
C GLY A 130 6.14 -9.66 -13.23
N LEU A 131 5.00 -10.18 -12.79
CA LEU A 131 3.78 -10.26 -13.61
C LEU A 131 3.16 -8.87 -13.86
N VAL A 132 3.19 -7.94 -12.89
CA VAL A 132 2.70 -6.56 -13.11
C VAL A 132 3.54 -5.83 -14.18
N PRO A 133 4.89 -5.73 -14.09
CA PRO A 133 5.68 -5.05 -15.12
C PRO A 133 5.76 -5.79 -16.47
N ASP A 134 5.33 -7.05 -16.56
CA ASP A 134 5.10 -7.74 -17.85
C ASP A 134 3.72 -7.41 -18.44
N ALA A 135 2.66 -7.37 -17.62
CA ALA A 135 1.30 -7.04 -18.05
C ALA A 135 1.08 -5.54 -18.29
N MET A 136 1.92 -4.68 -17.71
CA MET A 136 1.82 -3.21 -17.73
C MET A 136 3.23 -2.58 -17.77
N PRO A 137 3.96 -2.61 -18.90
CA PRO A 137 5.36 -2.15 -18.97
C PRO A 137 5.60 -0.67 -18.59
N GLU A 138 4.57 0.17 -18.67
CA GLU A 138 4.53 1.57 -18.25
C GLU A 138 4.55 1.78 -16.72
N SER A 139 4.23 0.72 -15.95
CA SER A 139 4.34 0.68 -14.49
C SER A 139 5.77 0.78 -13.98
N ARG A 140 6.78 0.60 -14.84
CA ARG A 140 8.21 0.57 -14.47
C ARG A 140 8.61 1.75 -13.57
N GLY A 141 9.19 1.44 -12.42
CA GLY A 141 9.64 2.40 -11.40
C GLY A 141 10.40 3.58 -11.96
N ARG A 142 10.14 4.78 -11.44
CA ARG A 142 10.69 6.06 -11.90
C ARG A 142 11.53 6.74 -10.81
N GLY A 143 12.30 7.75 -11.18
CA GLY A 143 13.04 8.59 -10.24
C GLY A 143 13.59 9.84 -10.90
N LEU A 144 13.48 10.99 -10.23
CA LEU A 144 13.98 12.26 -10.75
C LEU A 144 15.44 12.48 -10.32
N HIS A 145 16.34 12.61 -11.30
CA HIS A 145 17.76 12.90 -11.11
C HIS A 145 18.04 14.37 -11.46
N ILE A 146 18.70 15.10 -10.56
CA ILE A 146 19.15 16.48 -10.82
C ILE A 146 20.67 16.51 -10.85
N ARG A 147 21.23 16.81 -12.03
CA ARG A 147 22.67 16.75 -12.34
C ARG A 147 23.20 18.08 -12.86
N GLU A 148 24.47 18.37 -12.63
CA GLU A 148 25.09 19.64 -13.07
C GLU A 148 25.69 19.53 -14.48
N GLU A 149 25.62 20.62 -15.26
CA GLU A 149 26.35 20.79 -16.53
C GLU A 149 26.98 22.20 -16.63
N ARG A 150 27.96 22.35 -17.53
CA ARG A 150 28.57 23.67 -17.86
C ARG A 150 27.97 24.33 -19.11
N ARG A 151 27.10 23.62 -19.83
CA ARG A 151 26.48 24.01 -21.11
C ARG A 151 25.00 23.65 -21.09
N PRO A 152 24.16 24.28 -21.92
CA PRO A 152 22.79 23.81 -22.15
C PRO A 152 22.84 22.37 -22.73
N PRO A 153 22.07 21.42 -22.19
CA PRO A 153 21.96 20.08 -22.75
C PRO A 153 21.18 20.13 -24.07
N LYS A 154 21.41 19.14 -24.95
CA LYS A 154 20.41 18.80 -25.96
C LYS A 154 19.21 18.19 -25.23
N LEU A 155 18.01 18.74 -25.46
CA LEU A 155 16.78 18.18 -24.89
C LEU A 155 16.48 16.78 -25.46
N SER A 156 15.89 15.94 -24.61
CA SER A 156 15.42 14.58 -24.89
C SER A 156 14.21 14.30 -23.99
N ASP A 157 13.41 13.29 -24.32
CA ASP A 157 12.12 13.04 -23.67
C ASP A 157 12.22 12.79 -22.16
N ASP A 158 13.33 12.23 -21.67
CA ASP A 158 13.60 12.06 -20.23
C ASP A 158 13.92 13.37 -19.48
N ILE A 159 14.20 14.50 -20.16
CA ILE A 159 14.54 15.78 -19.53
C ILE A 159 13.26 16.57 -19.22
N ILE A 160 12.89 16.60 -17.94
CA ILE A 160 11.74 17.32 -17.41
C ILE A 160 11.98 18.83 -17.40
N ALA A 161 13.17 19.27 -16.97
CA ALA A 161 13.51 20.69 -16.90
C ALA A 161 15.01 20.96 -16.92
N VAL A 162 15.39 22.15 -17.41
CA VAL A 162 16.74 22.71 -17.36
C VAL A 162 16.70 24.07 -16.68
N TYR A 163 17.64 24.31 -15.76
CA TYR A 163 17.74 25.55 -15.00
C TYR A 163 19.12 26.18 -15.16
N ARG A 164 19.18 27.51 -15.18
CA ARG A 164 20.45 28.27 -15.08
C ARG A 164 20.50 29.10 -13.79
N PRO A 165 21.69 29.50 -13.30
CA PRO A 165 21.80 30.36 -12.13
C PRO A 165 21.16 31.74 -12.39
N ALA A 166 20.52 32.29 -11.36
CA ALA A 166 19.93 33.63 -11.35
C ALA A 166 20.15 34.31 -9.99
N ASP A 167 19.91 35.63 -9.90
CA ASP A 167 20.12 36.46 -8.69
C ASP A 167 19.56 35.85 -7.39
N LYS A 168 18.49 35.06 -7.49
CA LYS A 168 17.85 34.36 -6.37
C LYS A 168 17.78 32.85 -6.60
N GLY A 169 18.92 32.26 -6.98
CA GLY A 169 19.11 30.81 -7.07
C GLY A 169 19.13 30.32 -8.50
N TYR A 170 17.99 29.82 -8.98
CA TYR A 170 17.89 29.15 -10.27
C TYR A 170 16.56 29.49 -10.97
N GLU A 171 16.61 29.76 -12.27
CA GLU A 171 15.43 29.97 -13.13
C GLU A 171 15.29 28.86 -14.17
N ASN A 172 14.05 28.52 -14.52
CA ASN A 172 13.72 27.48 -15.51
C ASN A 172 13.87 28.03 -16.93
N VAL A 173 14.75 27.43 -17.74
CA VAL A 173 15.07 27.84 -19.12
C VAL A 173 14.74 26.76 -20.16
N THR A 174 13.93 25.78 -19.79
CA THR A 174 13.58 24.63 -20.64
C THR A 174 12.93 25.07 -21.96
N GLU A 175 11.97 26.00 -21.92
CA GLU A 175 11.31 26.51 -23.12
C GLU A 175 12.25 27.34 -24.00
N ALA A 176 13.12 28.16 -23.40
CA ALA A 176 14.09 28.97 -24.15
C ALA A 176 15.08 28.08 -24.94
N ILE A 177 15.57 26.99 -24.33
CA ILE A 177 16.36 25.97 -25.02
C ILE A 177 15.53 25.26 -26.11
N ARG A 178 14.26 24.95 -25.84
CA ARG A 178 13.36 24.31 -26.81
C ARG A 178 13.08 25.20 -28.03
N SER A 179 12.97 26.51 -27.85
CA SER A 179 12.86 27.49 -28.94
C SER A 179 14.19 27.80 -29.66
N GLY A 180 15.30 27.16 -29.27
CA GLY A 180 16.60 27.34 -29.91
C GLY A 180 17.35 28.62 -29.51
N GLU A 181 17.01 29.23 -28.35
CA GLU A 181 17.73 30.39 -27.85
C GLU A 181 19.17 30.02 -27.47
N LYS A 182 20.14 30.89 -27.84
CA LYS A 182 21.57 30.67 -27.60
C LYS A 182 21.93 30.93 -26.13
N MET A 183 21.74 29.91 -25.30
CA MET A 183 22.17 29.89 -23.92
C MET A 183 23.72 29.92 -23.76
N PRO A 184 24.27 30.76 -22.85
CA PRO A 184 25.72 30.87 -22.61
C PRO A 184 26.28 29.68 -21.81
N GLU A 185 27.60 29.60 -21.64
CA GLU A 185 28.18 28.70 -20.62
C GLU A 185 27.82 29.19 -19.22
N ALA A 186 27.29 28.29 -18.39
CA ALA A 186 26.83 28.57 -17.03
C ALA A 186 26.73 27.27 -16.23
N LYS A 187 26.50 27.37 -14.92
CA LYS A 187 26.32 26.19 -14.06
C LYS A 187 24.87 25.68 -14.12
N TYR A 188 24.53 24.99 -15.20
CA TYR A 188 23.18 24.43 -15.42
C TYR A 188 22.86 23.30 -14.43
N LEU A 189 21.58 23.18 -14.09
CA LEU A 189 21.00 21.98 -13.50
C LEU A 189 20.05 21.35 -14.50
N VAL A 190 20.20 20.06 -14.75
CA VAL A 190 19.32 19.28 -15.62
C VAL A 190 18.56 18.29 -14.75
N ALA A 191 17.23 18.42 -14.73
CA ALA A 191 16.32 17.51 -14.06
C ALA A 191 15.78 16.52 -15.09
N SER A 192 16.08 15.24 -14.90
CA SER A 192 15.72 14.16 -15.83
C SER A 192 15.21 12.94 -15.11
N VAL A 193 14.17 12.29 -15.64
CA VAL A 193 13.70 10.99 -15.14
C VAL A 193 14.72 9.91 -15.48
N ARG A 194 14.87 8.92 -14.60
CA ARG A 194 15.39 7.60 -14.93
C ARG A 194 14.34 6.55 -14.60
N ARG A 195 14.40 5.43 -15.32
CA ARG A 195 13.52 4.28 -15.12
C ARG A 195 14.30 3.13 -14.47
N ALA A 196 13.63 2.34 -13.66
CA ALA A 196 14.21 1.22 -12.92
C ALA A 196 14.79 0.18 -13.89
N GLY A 197 15.98 -0.33 -13.56
CA GLY A 197 16.57 -1.47 -14.27
C GLY A 197 15.84 -2.78 -13.95
N ASN A 198 16.07 -3.81 -14.74
CA ASN A 198 15.65 -5.16 -14.37
C ASN A 198 16.65 -5.75 -13.35
N SER A 199 16.17 -6.55 -12.39
CA SER A 199 17.01 -7.31 -11.46
C SER A 199 16.44 -8.70 -11.15
N PRO A 200 17.27 -9.68 -10.74
CA PRO A 200 16.78 -11.01 -10.34
C PRO A 200 15.78 -10.97 -9.19
N TRP A 201 15.89 -9.96 -8.31
CA TRP A 201 15.00 -9.77 -7.16
C TRP A 201 13.53 -9.60 -7.57
N HIS A 202 13.27 -8.82 -8.63
CA HIS A 202 11.91 -8.58 -9.12
C HIS A 202 11.53 -9.55 -10.26
N GLY A 203 11.83 -10.85 -10.11
CA GLY A 203 11.54 -11.88 -11.12
C GLY A 203 12.28 -11.70 -12.46
N GLY A 204 13.44 -11.02 -12.45
CA GLY A 204 14.14 -10.60 -13.67
C GLY A 204 13.48 -9.41 -14.39
N ARG A 205 12.51 -8.75 -13.76
CA ARG A 205 11.88 -7.48 -14.18
C ARG A 205 12.31 -6.34 -13.25
N CYS A 206 11.59 -5.24 -13.27
CA CYS A 206 11.84 -4.04 -12.46
C CYS A 206 10.82 -3.94 -11.33
N TYR A 207 11.13 -3.21 -10.26
CA TYR A 207 10.08 -2.73 -9.35
C TYR A 207 9.21 -1.70 -10.07
N VAL A 208 7.98 -1.55 -9.59
CA VAL A 208 6.97 -0.66 -10.16
C VAL A 208 7.03 0.74 -9.53
N ASP A 209 6.36 1.69 -10.17
CA ASP A 209 6.02 3.00 -9.65
C ASP A 209 4.62 2.91 -9.02
N LEU A 210 4.53 2.73 -7.70
CA LEU A 210 3.25 2.66 -6.98
C LEU A 210 2.43 3.97 -7.04
N LEU A 211 3.01 5.06 -7.55
CA LEU A 211 2.27 6.29 -7.83
C LEU A 211 1.73 6.33 -9.25
N TYR A 212 2.11 5.43 -10.15
CA TYR A 212 1.58 5.43 -11.52
C TYR A 212 0.12 4.92 -11.53
N PRO A 213 -0.84 5.64 -12.16
CA PRO A 213 -2.24 5.22 -12.17
C PRO A 213 -2.45 3.82 -12.76
N GLY A 214 -3.24 2.97 -12.10
CA GLY A 214 -3.58 1.62 -12.56
C GLY A 214 -2.65 0.50 -12.07
N VAL A 215 -1.53 0.81 -11.38
CA VAL A 215 -0.56 -0.21 -10.96
C VAL A 215 -1.11 -1.10 -9.84
N THR A 216 -1.77 -0.53 -8.84
CA THR A 216 -2.36 -1.30 -7.73
C THR A 216 -3.58 -2.09 -8.20
N GLU A 217 -4.39 -1.51 -9.09
CA GLU A 217 -5.50 -2.19 -9.74
C GLU A 217 -4.99 -3.40 -10.56
N LYS A 218 -3.88 -3.25 -11.29
CA LYS A 218 -3.23 -4.35 -12.01
C LYS A 218 -2.61 -5.39 -11.08
N PHE A 219 -2.03 -4.98 -9.96
CA PHE A 219 -1.52 -5.89 -8.93
C PHE A 219 -2.66 -6.75 -8.36
N LEU A 220 -3.74 -6.12 -7.90
CA LEU A 220 -4.92 -6.80 -7.35
C LEU A 220 -5.62 -7.70 -8.39
N GLU A 221 -5.68 -7.30 -9.66
CA GLU A 221 -6.20 -8.12 -10.77
C GLU A 221 -5.36 -9.39 -11.01
N ILE A 222 -4.04 -9.31 -10.82
CA ILE A 222 -3.14 -10.45 -11.00
C ILE A 222 -3.14 -11.36 -9.77
N THR A 223 -2.98 -10.81 -8.57
CA THR A 223 -2.78 -11.57 -7.33
C THR A 223 -4.12 -11.89 -6.66
N MET A 224 -4.78 -10.88 -6.11
CA MET A 224 -5.92 -11.04 -5.22
C MET A 224 -7.19 -11.54 -5.93
N GLU A 225 -7.43 -11.13 -7.17
CA GLU A 225 -8.54 -11.63 -8.00
C GLU A 225 -8.32 -13.10 -8.42
N ALA A 226 -7.07 -13.55 -8.57
CA ALA A 226 -6.76 -14.96 -8.77
C ALA A 226 -7.05 -15.78 -7.50
N TYR A 227 -6.69 -15.27 -6.30
CA TYR A 227 -7.13 -15.87 -5.04
C TYR A 227 -8.65 -15.90 -4.91
N ARG A 228 -9.35 -14.80 -5.24
CA ARG A 228 -10.81 -14.70 -5.16
C ARG A 228 -11.51 -15.73 -6.07
N ARG A 229 -11.01 -15.92 -7.30
CA ARG A 229 -11.51 -16.93 -8.24
C ARG A 229 -11.31 -18.36 -7.73
N GLU A 230 -10.14 -18.67 -7.19
CA GLU A 230 -9.73 -20.06 -6.91
C GLU A 230 -10.12 -20.55 -5.50
N VAL A 231 -10.08 -19.66 -4.50
CA VAL A 231 -10.29 -19.96 -3.08
C VAL A 231 -11.14 -18.92 -2.34
N GLY A 232 -11.69 -17.92 -3.03
CA GLY A 232 -12.48 -16.83 -2.42
C GLY A 232 -13.74 -17.25 -1.66
N HIS A 233 -14.17 -18.51 -1.78
CA HIS A 233 -15.21 -19.08 -0.92
C HIS A 233 -14.76 -19.27 0.54
N GLU A 234 -13.46 -19.23 0.84
CA GLU A 234 -12.88 -19.31 2.19
C GLU A 234 -12.43 -17.97 2.77
N PHE A 235 -12.61 -16.87 2.03
CA PHE A 235 -12.45 -15.51 2.58
C PHE A 235 -13.43 -15.29 3.75
N GLY A 236 -12.99 -14.55 4.77
CA GLY A 236 -13.70 -14.36 6.04
C GLY A 236 -13.83 -15.61 6.94
N LYS A 237 -13.35 -16.79 6.51
CA LYS A 237 -13.58 -18.08 7.20
C LYS A 237 -12.29 -18.77 7.63
N ARG A 238 -11.50 -19.20 6.63
CA ARG A 238 -10.21 -19.88 6.77
C ARG A 238 -9.07 -19.05 6.22
N ILE A 239 -9.37 -18.14 5.29
CA ILE A 239 -8.51 -17.04 4.85
C ILE A 239 -9.06 -15.77 5.51
N PRO A 240 -8.48 -15.27 6.62
CA PRO A 240 -9.01 -14.08 7.28
C PRO A 240 -8.60 -12.80 6.57
N GLY A 241 -7.47 -12.79 5.86
CA GLY A 241 -6.89 -11.59 5.29
C GLY A 241 -5.67 -11.82 4.42
N ALA A 242 -5.06 -10.72 4.00
CA ALA A 242 -3.86 -10.67 3.18
C ALA A 242 -2.80 -9.76 3.81
N PHE A 243 -1.56 -10.28 3.88
CA PHE A 243 -0.37 -9.58 4.32
C PHE A 243 0.33 -8.93 3.14
N THR A 244 0.73 -7.66 3.30
CA THR A 244 1.58 -6.90 2.38
C THR A 244 2.91 -6.55 3.04
N ASP A 245 4.00 -6.53 2.28
CA ASP A 245 5.36 -6.49 2.80
C ASP A 245 6.12 -5.34 2.12
N GLU A 246 6.49 -4.33 2.91
CA GLU A 246 7.37 -3.23 2.48
C GLU A 246 6.97 -2.42 1.21
N PRO A 247 5.68 -2.26 0.79
CA PRO A 247 5.33 -1.45 -0.38
C PRO A 247 5.79 0.01 -0.20
N GLN A 248 6.44 0.57 -1.23
CA GLN A 248 7.30 1.75 -1.06
C GLN A 248 7.43 2.64 -2.29
N LEU A 249 7.80 3.89 -2.07
CA LEU A 249 8.06 4.92 -3.07
C LEU A 249 9.55 5.05 -3.46
N ARG A 250 10.41 4.09 -3.04
CA ARG A 250 11.86 4.16 -3.30
C ARG A 250 12.14 4.29 -4.81
N PRO A 251 12.78 5.39 -5.27
CA PRO A 251 12.86 5.71 -6.69
C PRO A 251 13.92 4.88 -7.44
N ALA A 252 13.91 4.99 -8.77
CA ALA A 252 14.98 4.55 -9.67
C ALA A 252 16.27 5.40 -9.53
N GLY A 253 16.74 5.59 -8.30
CA GLY A 253 17.69 6.62 -7.88
C GLY A 253 17.11 8.04 -7.93
N GLY A 254 17.81 8.99 -7.30
CA GLY A 254 17.31 10.37 -7.21
C GLY A 254 16.21 10.50 -6.16
N ILE A 255 15.08 11.12 -6.51
CA ILE A 255 13.92 11.30 -5.64
C ILE A 255 12.62 10.76 -6.30
N PRO A 256 11.57 10.40 -5.53
CA PRO A 256 10.31 9.87 -6.05
C PRO A 256 9.70 10.73 -7.16
N TRP A 257 9.16 10.07 -8.19
CA TRP A 257 8.59 10.75 -9.35
C TRP A 257 7.58 9.86 -10.06
N THR A 258 6.48 10.45 -10.54
CA THR A 258 5.61 9.83 -11.54
C THR A 258 5.13 10.91 -12.52
N ASP A 259 4.59 10.50 -13.67
CA ASP A 259 4.44 11.38 -14.84
C ASP A 259 3.38 12.49 -14.68
N ASP A 260 2.43 12.32 -13.75
CA ASP A 260 1.38 13.32 -13.42
C ASP A 260 1.61 14.06 -12.08
N LEU A 261 2.71 13.78 -11.37
CA LEU A 261 3.04 14.41 -10.09
C LEU A 261 3.10 15.96 -10.15
N PRO A 262 3.69 16.61 -11.18
CA PRO A 262 3.65 18.07 -11.30
C PRO A 262 2.22 18.65 -11.36
N GLN A 263 1.31 17.97 -12.03
CA GLN A 263 -0.07 18.39 -12.28
C GLN A 263 -0.91 18.22 -11.01
N VAL A 264 -0.73 17.11 -10.29
CA VAL A 264 -1.35 16.90 -8.96
C VAL A 264 -0.84 17.95 -7.96
N PHE A 265 0.47 18.21 -7.96
CA PHE A 265 1.08 19.22 -7.09
C PHE A 265 0.58 20.65 -7.40
N GLU A 266 0.55 21.06 -8.67
CA GLU A 266 0.07 22.39 -9.06
C GLU A 266 -1.41 22.58 -8.72
N LYS A 267 -2.24 21.54 -8.91
CA LYS A 267 -3.64 21.51 -8.47
C LYS A 267 -3.79 21.63 -6.94
N ARG A 268 -2.88 21.04 -6.16
CA ARG A 268 -2.93 21.04 -4.69
C ARG A 268 -2.45 22.36 -4.08
N TRP A 269 -1.44 22.99 -4.67
CA TRP A 269 -0.71 24.12 -4.06
C TRP A 269 -0.77 25.44 -4.83
N GLY A 270 -1.28 25.47 -6.05
CA GLY A 270 -1.43 26.67 -6.87
C GLY A 270 -0.12 27.21 -7.47
N TYR A 271 0.93 26.40 -7.54
CA TYR A 271 2.19 26.75 -8.20
C TYR A 271 2.91 25.52 -8.75
N LYS A 272 3.79 25.73 -9.75
CA LYS A 272 4.44 24.66 -10.51
C LYS A 272 5.59 24.00 -9.77
N LEU A 273 5.53 22.67 -9.64
CA LEU A 273 6.66 21.88 -9.16
C LEU A 273 7.88 21.98 -10.09
N THR A 274 7.63 22.06 -11.40
CA THR A 274 8.64 22.14 -12.47
C THR A 274 9.40 23.45 -12.57
N ASP A 275 9.02 24.49 -11.82
CA ASP A 275 9.84 25.71 -11.67
C ASP A 275 10.75 25.66 -10.43
N HIS A 276 10.67 24.56 -9.65
CA HIS A 276 11.24 24.48 -8.31
C HIS A 276 11.98 23.16 -7.99
N LEU A 277 12.11 22.22 -8.93
CA LEU A 277 12.79 20.93 -8.71
C LEU A 277 14.19 21.05 -8.05
N PRO A 278 15.04 22.04 -8.39
CA PRO A 278 16.32 22.24 -7.72
C PRO A 278 16.22 22.37 -6.19
N SER A 279 15.12 22.93 -5.67
CA SER A 279 14.87 23.11 -4.23
C SER A 279 14.62 21.78 -3.50
N LEU A 280 14.22 20.73 -4.21
CA LEU A 280 14.05 19.38 -3.64
C LEU A 280 15.38 18.76 -3.23
N THR A 281 16.48 19.09 -3.94
CA THR A 281 17.83 18.60 -3.62
C THR A 281 18.72 19.64 -2.94
N ARG A 282 18.48 20.95 -3.13
CA ARG A 282 19.35 22.05 -2.65
C ARG A 282 18.60 23.03 -1.73
N PRO A 283 19.29 23.72 -0.81
CA PRO A 283 18.67 24.70 0.08
C PRO A 283 18.53 26.07 -0.62
N ILE A 284 17.65 26.16 -1.63
CA ILE A 284 17.48 27.34 -2.50
C ILE A 284 16.00 27.70 -2.65
N GLY A 285 15.67 28.99 -2.70
CA GLY A 285 14.29 29.46 -2.60
C GLY A 285 13.62 29.05 -1.28
N ASP A 286 12.29 28.91 -1.29
CA ASP A 286 11.50 28.42 -0.15
C ASP A 286 11.55 26.87 -0.07
N TRP A 287 12.75 26.31 -0.06
CA TRP A 287 12.98 24.87 -0.18
C TRP A 287 12.33 24.05 0.93
N LYS A 288 12.14 24.62 2.13
CA LYS A 288 11.47 23.94 3.25
C LYS A 288 10.00 23.69 2.92
N ARG A 289 9.28 24.74 2.50
CA ARG A 289 7.88 24.64 2.08
C ARG A 289 7.74 23.78 0.82
N ILE A 290 8.62 23.95 -0.16
CA ILE A 290 8.58 23.18 -1.41
C ILE A 290 8.75 21.68 -1.14
N ARG A 291 9.68 21.27 -0.26
CA ARG A 291 9.85 19.86 0.14
C ARG A 291 8.67 19.34 0.95
N HIS A 292 8.19 20.09 1.94
CA HIS A 292 6.98 19.75 2.70
C HIS A 292 5.80 19.45 1.77
N ASN A 293 5.51 20.41 0.88
CA ASN A 293 4.41 20.34 -0.08
C ASN A 293 4.56 19.17 -1.06
N TYR A 294 5.79 18.81 -1.42
CA TYR A 294 6.12 17.67 -2.28
C TYR A 294 5.91 16.34 -1.55
N PHE A 295 6.46 16.16 -0.35
CA PHE A 295 6.26 14.93 0.44
C PHE A 295 4.80 14.73 0.86
N GLN A 296 4.06 15.81 1.15
CA GLN A 296 2.62 15.72 1.41
C GLN A 296 1.85 15.24 0.16
N VAL A 297 2.21 15.70 -1.04
CA VAL A 297 1.59 15.22 -2.30
C VAL A 297 1.99 13.78 -2.60
N LEU A 298 3.24 13.37 -2.32
CA LEU A 298 3.63 11.95 -2.43
C LEU A 298 2.81 11.06 -1.49
N LEU A 299 2.60 11.50 -0.23
CA LEU A 299 1.78 10.78 0.75
C LEU A 299 0.31 10.69 0.30
N GLU A 300 -0.28 11.81 -0.11
CA GLU A 300 -1.64 11.86 -0.64
C GLU A 300 -1.78 10.91 -1.85
N MET A 301 -0.84 10.94 -2.81
CA MET A 301 -0.88 10.04 -3.96
C MET A 301 -0.68 8.57 -3.57
N PHE A 302 0.16 8.25 -2.57
CA PHE A 302 0.38 6.87 -2.12
C PHE A 302 -0.83 6.29 -1.37
N ILE A 303 -1.49 7.11 -0.54
CA ILE A 303 -2.76 6.76 0.09
C ILE A 303 -3.85 6.50 -0.97
N GLU A 304 -4.04 7.43 -1.91
CA GLU A 304 -5.11 7.33 -2.92
C GLU A 304 -4.85 6.22 -3.96
N ARG A 305 -3.58 5.87 -4.25
CA ARG A 305 -3.21 4.91 -5.31
C ARG A 305 -2.80 3.53 -4.82
N TRP A 306 -2.37 3.36 -3.57
CA TRP A 306 -2.03 2.05 -2.99
C TRP A 306 -2.91 1.67 -1.80
N GLY A 307 -2.89 2.50 -0.74
CA GLY A 307 -3.56 2.17 0.53
C GLY A 307 -5.07 1.97 0.38
N LYS A 308 -5.76 2.94 -0.22
CA LYS A 308 -7.22 2.86 -0.40
C LYS A 308 -7.69 1.74 -1.33
N PRO A 309 -7.16 1.56 -2.56
CA PRO A 309 -7.64 0.49 -3.45
C PRO A 309 -7.51 -0.90 -2.83
N PHE A 310 -6.44 -1.14 -2.05
CA PHE A 310 -6.23 -2.40 -1.34
C PHE A 310 -7.18 -2.53 -0.14
N TYR A 311 -7.28 -1.51 0.74
CA TYR A 311 -8.24 -1.48 1.85
C TYR A 311 -9.66 -1.79 1.38
N GLU A 312 -10.11 -1.12 0.31
CA GLU A 312 -11.45 -1.32 -0.25
C GLU A 312 -11.59 -2.69 -0.94
N PHE A 313 -10.53 -3.24 -1.55
CA PHE A 313 -10.58 -4.60 -2.07
C PHE A 313 -10.82 -5.60 -0.93
N CYS A 314 -10.06 -5.47 0.17
CA CYS A 314 -10.18 -6.32 1.34
C CYS A 314 -11.57 -6.19 2.00
N GLU A 315 -12.04 -4.95 2.24
CA GLU A 315 -13.37 -4.67 2.81
C GLU A 315 -14.51 -5.27 1.97
N ARG A 316 -14.44 -5.18 0.63
CA ARG A 316 -15.45 -5.75 -0.29
C ARG A 316 -15.41 -7.27 -0.42
N ASN A 317 -14.43 -7.95 0.19
CA ASN A 317 -14.20 -9.39 0.05
C ASN A 317 -14.15 -10.14 1.40
N ASP A 318 -14.60 -9.52 2.50
CA ASP A 318 -14.53 -10.08 3.86
C ASP A 318 -13.09 -10.49 4.27
N LEU A 319 -12.10 -9.64 3.93
CA LEU A 319 -10.68 -9.84 4.27
C LEU A 319 -10.13 -8.70 5.12
N ASP A 320 -9.28 -9.04 6.10
CA ASP A 320 -8.38 -8.10 6.76
C ASP A 320 -7.20 -7.74 5.86
N PHE A 321 -6.96 -6.46 5.57
CA PHE A 321 -5.67 -5.99 5.06
C PHE A 321 -4.70 -5.82 6.24
N THR A 322 -3.53 -6.47 6.16
CA THR A 322 -2.50 -6.46 7.21
C THR A 322 -1.09 -6.46 6.61
N GLY A 323 -0.07 -6.57 7.45
CA GLY A 323 1.34 -6.37 7.08
C GLY A 323 1.82 -4.95 7.39
N HIS A 324 2.95 -4.53 6.82
CA HIS A 324 3.64 -3.30 7.21
C HIS A 324 4.20 -2.52 6.00
N TYR A 325 4.47 -1.24 6.25
CA TYR A 325 5.16 -0.32 5.34
C TYR A 325 6.59 -0.11 5.85
N TRP A 326 7.55 0.25 5.00
CA TRP A 326 8.97 0.36 5.38
C TRP A 326 9.20 1.43 6.47
N GLU A 327 9.22 1.01 7.73
CA GLU A 327 9.32 1.88 8.91
C GLU A 327 10.77 2.16 9.33
N HIS A 328 11.67 1.20 9.09
CA HIS A 328 13.06 1.19 9.59
C HIS A 328 13.97 2.33 9.10
N GLU A 329 13.52 3.09 8.11
CA GLU A 329 14.30 4.19 7.51
C GLU A 329 14.17 5.54 8.24
N TRP A 330 13.24 5.69 9.19
CA TRP A 330 13.00 6.97 9.90
C TRP A 330 14.30 7.57 10.48
N PRO A 331 14.61 8.87 10.29
CA PRO A 331 13.76 9.93 9.73
C PRO A 331 13.84 10.12 8.20
N ASN A 332 14.32 9.15 7.42
CA ASN A 332 14.23 9.19 5.97
C ASN A 332 12.80 8.85 5.50
N CYS A 333 12.13 9.83 4.91
CA CYS A 333 10.75 9.76 4.43
C CYS A 333 10.64 9.53 2.90
N ILE A 334 11.72 9.07 2.25
CA ILE A 334 11.76 8.80 0.80
C ILE A 334 11.06 7.48 0.43
N GLY A 335 11.22 6.42 1.22
CA GLY A 335 10.55 5.14 0.99
C GLY A 335 9.06 5.21 1.34
N VAL A 336 8.73 5.68 2.54
CA VAL A 336 7.36 5.92 3.00
C VAL A 336 7.31 7.29 3.67
N PRO A 337 6.47 8.24 3.21
CA PRO A 337 6.46 9.59 3.78
C PRO A 337 5.96 9.69 5.22
N ASP A 338 4.95 8.86 5.57
CA ASP A 338 4.37 8.75 6.92
C ASP A 338 3.74 7.34 7.06
N ASN A 339 4.34 6.50 7.91
CA ASN A 339 3.87 5.13 8.12
C ASN A 339 2.54 5.07 8.90
N MET A 340 2.23 6.05 9.75
CA MET A 340 0.99 6.06 10.53
C MET A 340 -0.21 6.49 9.67
N ALA A 341 0.01 7.43 8.75
CA ALA A 341 -0.99 7.82 7.76
C ALA A 341 -1.29 6.69 6.74
N MET A 342 -0.32 5.81 6.46
CA MET A 342 -0.54 4.60 5.66
C MET A 342 -1.22 3.49 6.46
N ALA A 343 -0.82 3.27 7.73
CA ALA A 343 -1.43 2.28 8.63
C ALA A 343 -2.94 2.52 8.89
N ALA A 344 -3.40 3.77 8.76
CA ALA A 344 -4.84 4.11 8.80
C ALA A 344 -5.67 3.46 7.68
N TRP A 345 -5.04 2.86 6.67
CA TRP A 345 -5.66 2.15 5.54
C TRP A 345 -5.42 0.64 5.60
N GLN A 346 -5.37 0.05 6.80
CA GLN A 346 -5.34 -1.40 7.03
C GLN A 346 -6.40 -1.77 8.07
N GLN A 347 -7.18 -2.83 7.85
CA GLN A 347 -8.12 -3.34 8.86
C GLN A 347 -7.38 -3.87 10.11
N CYS A 348 -6.19 -4.45 9.92
CA CYS A 348 -5.33 -4.95 10.99
C CYS A 348 -3.88 -4.46 10.76
N PRO A 349 -3.52 -3.23 11.20
CA PRO A 349 -2.19 -2.68 10.96
C PRO A 349 -1.07 -3.49 11.61
N GLY A 350 0.00 -3.76 10.87
CA GLY A 350 1.19 -4.46 11.34
C GLY A 350 2.41 -3.55 11.49
N ILE A 351 3.44 -4.09 12.14
CA ILE A 351 4.80 -3.55 12.21
C ILE A 351 5.80 -4.70 12.07
N ASP A 352 7.00 -4.42 11.60
CA ASP A 352 8.13 -5.36 11.62
C ASP A 352 9.11 -5.07 12.76
N THR A 353 9.80 -6.09 13.25
CA THR A 353 10.76 -6.04 14.36
C THR A 353 11.79 -7.16 14.22
N LEU A 354 12.76 -6.96 13.32
CA LEU A 354 13.83 -7.90 13.01
C LEU A 354 14.85 -8.07 14.14
N MET A 355 15.01 -7.04 15.00
CA MET A 355 16.06 -6.97 16.01
C MET A 355 15.51 -7.04 17.43
N ASN A 356 16.14 -7.87 18.26
CA ASN A 356 15.86 -8.03 19.70
C ASN A 356 16.87 -7.30 20.61
N GLN A 357 17.54 -6.26 20.08
CA GLN A 357 18.62 -5.54 20.77
C GLN A 357 18.12 -4.17 21.25
N TYR A 358 18.11 -3.96 22.57
CA TYR A 358 17.66 -2.72 23.18
C TYR A 358 18.55 -1.53 22.81
N ARG A 359 17.96 -0.48 22.22
CA ARG A 359 18.62 0.76 21.76
C ARG A 359 17.67 1.95 21.89
N GLU A 360 18.20 3.15 22.10
CA GLU A 360 17.40 4.39 22.26
C GLU A 360 17.56 5.38 21.09
N ASP A 361 18.31 5.01 20.03
CA ASP A 361 18.51 5.86 18.85
C ASP A 361 17.39 5.72 17.80
N THR A 362 17.34 6.62 16.82
CA THR A 362 16.24 6.71 15.84
C THR A 362 16.09 5.50 14.91
N HIS A 363 17.04 4.56 14.91
CA HIS A 363 16.99 3.31 14.15
C HIS A 363 16.85 2.08 15.06
N ALA A 364 16.44 2.27 16.31
CA ALA A 364 16.07 1.18 17.21
C ALA A 364 14.70 0.59 16.83
N GLN A 365 14.66 -0.73 16.61
CA GLN A 365 13.41 -1.50 16.49
C GLN A 365 12.90 -2.01 17.86
N PHE A 366 13.73 -1.90 18.90
CA PHE A 366 13.43 -2.34 20.26
C PHE A 366 14.14 -1.39 21.24
N GLY A 367 13.37 -0.69 22.08
CA GLY A 367 13.79 0.43 22.93
C GLY A 367 12.68 0.89 23.85
#